data_AF-A0A7V9KQG1-F1
#
_entry.id   AF-A0A7V9KQG1-F1
#
_cell.length_a   1.000
_cell.length_b   1.000
_cell.length_c   1.000
_cell.angle_alpha   90.00
_cell.angle_beta   90.00
_cell.angle_gamma   90.00
#
_symmetry.space_group_name_H-M   'P 1'
#
loop_
_entity.id
_entity.type
_entity.pdbx_description
1 polymer ?
#
loop_
_entity_poly.entity_id
_entity_poly.type
_entity_poly.pdbx_seq_one_letter_code
_entity_poly.pdbx_strand_id
1 'polypeptide(L)'
;MPARLVEQRGGLTWEVPAFRAGHAEATAGAAELGNAILLGHVTSRQAGNVFKDLDKARAGDQVLVLSGSSASTTGWSRCVRSTGRTCRSWRRPRPPTFR
;
A
#
# COMPACT_ATOMS: atom_id res chain seq x y z
N MET A 1 -1.99 10.80 5.25
CA MET A 1 -1.03 11.19 6.31
C MET A 1 0.33 10.64 5.90
N PRO A 2 1.37 11.48 5.76
CA PRO A 2 2.72 10.99 5.41
C PRO A 2 3.37 10.29 6.61
N ALA A 3 4.02 9.16 6.35
CA ALA A 3 4.88 8.41 7.26
C ALA A 3 6.33 8.74 6.92
N ARG A 4 7.04 9.37 7.86
CA ARG A 4 8.36 9.96 7.62
C ARG A 4 9.42 8.89 7.44
N LEU A 5 10.36 9.15 6.53
CA LEU A 5 11.56 8.33 6.40
C LEU A 5 12.54 8.66 7.55
N VAL A 6 12.96 7.63 8.28
CA VAL A 6 13.79 7.73 9.49
C VAL A 6 14.91 6.71 9.44
N GLU A 7 16.07 7.06 10.00
CA GLU A 7 17.14 6.10 10.25
C GLU A 7 16.89 5.40 11.59
N GLN A 8 16.78 4.08 11.56
CA GLN A 8 16.56 3.27 12.75
C GLN A 8 17.39 1.99 12.68
N ARG A 9 18.12 1.69 13.77
CA ARG A 9 18.97 0.48 13.90
C ARG A 9 19.96 0.29 12.74
N GLY A 10 20.52 1.38 12.22
CA GLY A 10 21.50 1.34 11.13
C GLY A 10 20.90 1.07 9.74
N GLY A 11 19.58 1.19 9.58
CA GLY A 11 18.89 1.10 8.30
C GLY A 11 17.88 2.23 8.11
N LEU A 12 17.58 2.53 6.85
CA LEU A 12 16.56 3.50 6.49
C LEU A 12 15.19 2.81 6.48
N THR A 13 14.25 3.33 7.27
CA THR A 13 12.89 2.79 7.41
C THR A 13 11.87 3.92 7.55
N TRP A 14 10.58 3.62 7.58
CA TRP A 14 9.55 4.62 7.84
C TRP A 14 8.99 4.51 9.25
N GLU A 15 8.63 5.65 9.82
CA GLU A 15 7.88 5.72 11.06
C GLU A 15 6.44 5.24 10.84
N VAL A 16 5.99 4.28 11.65
CA VAL A 16 4.62 3.76 11.59
C VAL A 16 3.72 4.58 12.51
N PRO A 17 2.72 5.31 11.98
CA PRO A 17 1.88 6.17 12.81
C PRO A 17 0.93 5.35 13.69
N ALA A 18 0.73 5.83 14.92
CA ALA A 18 -0.26 5.28 15.82
C ALA A 18 -1.70 5.62 15.37
N PHE A 19 -2.59 4.65 15.52
CA PHE A 19 -4.04 4.71 15.31
C PHE A 19 -4.52 5.06 13.89
N ARG A 20 -3.61 5.15 12.91
CA ARG A 20 -3.93 5.53 11.52
C ARG A 20 -3.04 4.81 10.51
N ALA A 21 -3.46 4.78 9.25
CA ALA A 21 -2.61 4.36 8.15
C ALA A 21 -1.74 5.54 7.67
N GLY A 22 -0.44 5.32 7.54
CA GLY A 22 0.53 6.25 6.98
C GLY A 22 0.90 5.89 5.56
N HIS A 23 1.08 6.90 4.70
CA HIS A 23 1.66 6.73 3.37
C HIS A 23 3.15 6.99 3.45
N ALA A 24 3.96 6.00 3.06
CA ALA A 24 5.40 6.07 3.16
C ALA A 24 5.97 7.21 2.30
N GLU A 25 6.74 8.09 2.92
CA GLU A 25 7.44 9.17 2.24
C GLU A 25 8.38 8.64 1.14
N ALA A 26 8.53 9.40 0.06
CA ALA A 26 9.28 8.99 -1.15
C ALA A 26 8.72 7.76 -1.88
N THR A 27 7.46 7.39 -1.62
CA THR A 27 6.74 6.37 -2.40
C THR A 27 5.61 6.99 -3.22
N ALA A 28 5.20 6.31 -4.29
CA ALA A 28 4.19 6.86 -5.20
C ALA A 28 2.85 7.12 -4.48
N GLY A 29 2.19 8.21 -4.83
CA GLY A 29 0.85 8.55 -4.35
C GLY A 29 -0.25 7.68 -4.97
N ALA A 30 -1.50 7.93 -4.55
CA ALA A 30 -2.67 7.30 -5.15
C ALA A 30 -2.77 7.69 -6.63
N ALA A 31 -2.85 6.69 -7.51
CA ALA A 31 -2.89 6.82 -8.97
C ALA A 31 -1.61 7.36 -9.64
N GLU A 32 -0.52 7.54 -8.89
CA GLU A 32 0.79 7.89 -9.47
C GLU A 32 1.51 6.66 -10.04
N LEU A 33 2.40 6.89 -11.00
CA LEU A 33 3.27 5.86 -11.54
C LEU A 33 4.31 5.45 -10.49
N GLY A 34 4.21 4.21 -10.02
CA GLY A 34 5.20 3.62 -9.12
C GLY A 34 4.61 2.58 -8.18
N ASN A 35 5.17 2.49 -6.99
CA ASN A 35 4.68 1.64 -5.91
C ASN A 35 4.29 2.51 -4.72
N ALA A 36 2.99 2.55 -4.41
CA ALA A 36 2.50 3.18 -3.18
C ALA A 36 2.66 2.22 -2.01
N ILE A 37 3.20 2.70 -0.89
CA ILE A 37 3.38 1.89 0.32
C ILE A 37 2.56 2.51 1.45
N LEU A 38 1.69 1.70 2.06
CA LEU A 38 0.90 2.06 3.23
C LEU A 38 1.40 1.30 4.46
N LEU A 39 1.49 1.99 5.59
CA LEU A 39 2.07 1.53 6.83
C LEU A 39 1.05 1.67 7.96
N GLY A 40 1.02 0.71 8.88
CA GLY A 40 0.11 0.71 10.01
C GLY A 40 0.30 -0.54 10.87
N HIS A 41 -0.22 -0.49 12.09
CA HIS A 41 -0.09 -1.58 13.05
C HIS A 41 -1.14 -2.67 12.83
N VAL A 42 -0.70 -3.94 12.83
CA VAL A 42 -1.58 -5.12 12.79
C VAL A 42 -2.03 -5.49 14.21
N THR A 43 -1.09 -5.53 15.16
CA THR A 43 -1.34 -5.79 16.58
C THR A 43 -0.56 -4.83 17.47
N SER A 44 -1.24 -3.90 18.13
CA SER A 44 -0.67 -3.00 19.12
C SER A 44 -1.73 -2.52 20.12
N ARG A 45 -1.46 -2.68 21.43
CA ARG A 45 -2.35 -2.16 22.49
C ARG A 45 -2.28 -0.63 22.60
N GLN A 46 -1.16 -0.02 22.22
CA GLN A 46 -0.89 1.42 22.39
C GLN A 46 -0.90 2.22 21.09
N ALA A 47 -0.98 1.57 19.93
CA ALA A 47 -0.92 2.23 18.63
C ALA A 47 -2.08 1.85 17.70
N GLY A 48 -3.10 1.17 18.22
CA GLY A 48 -4.28 0.73 17.46
C GLY A 48 -4.00 -0.42 16.50
N ASN A 49 -5.05 -1.14 16.12
CA ASN A 49 -4.95 -2.28 15.19
C ASN A 49 -5.54 -1.88 13.83
N VAL A 50 -4.89 -0.92 13.16
CA VAL A 50 -5.35 -0.34 11.88
C VAL A 50 -5.46 -1.40 10.79
N PHE A 51 -4.56 -2.37 10.80
CA PHE A 51 -4.53 -3.50 9.88
C PHE A 51 -4.85 -4.84 10.56
N LYS A 52 -5.76 -4.85 11.55
CA LYS A 52 -6.11 -6.04 12.34
C LYS A 52 -6.55 -7.27 11.53
N ASP A 53 -7.13 -7.05 10.35
CA ASP A 53 -7.70 -8.09 9.50
C ASP A 53 -6.87 -8.30 8.21
N LEU A 54 -5.63 -7.78 8.16
CA LEU A 54 -4.76 -7.89 6.97
C LEU A 54 -4.40 -9.35 6.64
N ASP A 55 -4.41 -10.23 7.65
CA ASP A 55 -4.24 -11.68 7.51
C ASP A 55 -5.37 -12.34 6.69
N LYS A 56 -6.54 -11.71 6.60
CA LYS A 56 -7.68 -12.19 5.83
C LYS A 56 -7.64 -11.75 4.37
N ALA A 57 -6.80 -10.77 4.03
CA ALA A 57 -6.67 -10.26 2.67
C ALA A 57 -6.07 -11.32 1.75
N ARG A 58 -6.62 -11.45 0.54
CA ARG A 58 -6.22 -12.44 -0.46
C ARG A 58 -5.78 -11.74 -1.75
N ALA A 59 -4.93 -12.44 -2.50
CA ALA A 59 -4.60 -12.00 -3.85
C ALA A 59 -5.86 -11.98 -4.71
N GLY A 60 -6.16 -10.83 -5.32
CA GLY A 60 -7.39 -10.59 -6.06
C GLY A 60 -8.36 -9.64 -5.36
N ASP A 61 -8.22 -9.46 -4.04
CA ASP A 61 -9.00 -8.47 -3.30
C ASP A 61 -8.65 -7.05 -3.77
N GLN A 62 -9.66 -6.18 -3.78
CA GLN A 62 -9.51 -4.80 -4.21
C GLN A 62 -9.13 -3.90 -3.03
N VAL A 63 -8.20 -2.98 -3.27
CA VAL A 63 -7.81 -1.94 -2.32
C VAL A 63 -8.14 -0.59 -2.94
N LEU A 64 -9.05 0.16 -2.30
CA LEU A 64 -9.42 1.50 -2.70
C LEU A 64 -8.61 2.53 -1.90
N VAL A 65 -7.82 3.35 -2.59
CA VAL A 65 -7.07 4.45 -1.99
C VAL A 65 -7.65 5.75 -2.48
N LEU A 66 -8.14 6.59 -1.57
CA LEU A 66 -8.77 7.86 -1.90
C LEU A 66 -7.81 9.02 -1.60
N SER A 67 -7.65 9.92 -2.57
CA SER A 67 -6.95 11.19 -2.43
C SER A 67 -7.92 12.34 -2.71
N GLY A 68 -7.76 13.45 -1.98
CA GLY A 68 -8.73 14.55 -1.92
C GLY A 68 -8.93 15.35 -3.22
N SER A 69 -8.19 15.07 -4.30
CA SER A 69 -8.33 15.79 -5.57
C SER A 69 -9.04 14.99 -6.68
N SER A 70 -9.25 13.68 -6.52
CA SER A 70 -10.13 12.86 -7.38
C SER A 70 -10.15 11.43 -6.85
N ALA A 71 -11.33 10.88 -6.62
CA ALA A 71 -11.50 9.45 -6.38
C ALA A 71 -11.12 8.67 -7.64
N SER A 72 -9.85 8.33 -7.78
CA SER A 72 -9.38 7.44 -8.83
C SER A 72 -9.68 6.01 -8.37
N THR A 73 -10.83 5.48 -8.80
CA THR A 73 -11.10 4.04 -8.71
C THR A 73 -10.22 3.35 -9.73
N THR A 74 -8.97 3.12 -9.38
CA THR A 74 -8.11 2.26 -10.19
C THR A 74 -8.26 0.86 -9.64
N GLY A 75 -8.97 0.00 -10.38
CA GLY A 75 -9.02 -1.43 -10.11
C GLY A 75 -7.64 -2.04 -10.32
N TRP A 76 -6.78 -1.98 -9.30
CA TRP A 76 -5.50 -2.68 -9.31
C TRP A 76 -5.71 -4.07 -8.73
N SER A 77 -5.77 -5.08 -9.59
CA SER A 77 -5.41 -6.45 -9.19
C SER A 77 -3.89 -6.53 -9.09
N ARG A 78 -3.29 -5.91 -8.06
CA ARG A 78 -1.86 -6.04 -7.77
C ARG A 78 -1.69 -6.98 -6.59
N CYS A 79 -0.82 -7.98 -6.77
CA CYS A 79 -0.42 -8.88 -5.69
C CYS A 79 0.03 -8.07 -4.47
N VAL A 80 -0.74 -8.14 -3.40
CA VAL A 80 -0.31 -7.71 -2.06
C VAL A 80 0.87 -8.61 -1.70
N ARG A 81 2.06 -8.03 -1.67
CA ARG A 81 3.27 -8.71 -1.24
C ARG A 81 3.34 -8.55 0.27
N SER A 82 2.84 -9.53 1.03
CA SER A 82 3.41 -9.76 2.35
C SER A 82 4.84 -10.26 2.11
N THR A 83 5.81 -9.66 2.78
CA THR A 83 7.23 -9.99 2.67
C THR A 83 7.43 -11.51 2.75
N GLY A 84 7.88 -12.15 1.66
CA GLY A 84 8.27 -13.56 1.71
C GLY A 84 8.35 -14.36 0.40
N ARG A 85 7.57 -14.08 -0.67
CA ARG A 85 7.66 -14.87 -1.91
C ARG A 85 7.54 -14.04 -3.19
N THR A 86 8.36 -14.40 -4.18
CA THR A 86 8.55 -13.72 -5.47
C THR A 86 7.29 -13.77 -6.35
N CYS A 87 6.78 -12.61 -6.78
CA CYS A 87 5.82 -12.53 -7.89
C CYS A 87 6.55 -12.77 -9.23
N ARG A 88 6.16 -13.83 -9.94
CA ARG A 88 6.55 -14.02 -11.35
C ARG A 88 5.81 -13.01 -12.24
N SER A 89 6.54 -12.54 -13.24
CA SER A 89 6.22 -11.49 -14.21
C SER A 89 4.80 -11.54 -14.79
N TRP A 90 4.20 -10.36 -15.02
CA TRP A 90 2.99 -10.21 -15.83
C TRP A 90 3.23 -9.28 -17.03
N ARG A 91 2.80 -9.74 -18.21
CA ARG A 91 2.70 -8.94 -19.44
C ARG A 91 1.42 -8.10 -19.38
N ARG A 92 1.48 -6.89 -19.96
CA ARG A 92 0.34 -5.95 -20.03
C ARG A 92 -0.83 -6.55 -20.82
N PRO A 93 -2.09 -6.41 -20.37
CA PRO A 93 -3.24 -6.58 -21.26
C PRO A 93 -3.28 -5.43 -22.27
N ARG A 94 -3.65 -5.74 -23.53
CA ARG A 94 -3.81 -4.74 -24.59
C ARG A 94 -5.03 -3.85 -24.30
N PRO A 95 -4.98 -2.55 -24.62
CA PRO A 95 -6.13 -1.66 -24.46
C PRO A 95 -7.30 -2.12 -25.35
N PRO A 96 -8.55 -1.94 -24.92
CA PRO A 96 -9.71 -2.26 -25.73
C PRO A 96 -9.76 -1.33 -26.94
N THR A 97 -9.84 -1.90 -28.15
CA THR A 97 -10.23 -1.18 -29.36
C THR A 97 -11.74 -0.98 -29.31
N PHE A 98 -12.18 0.26 -29.10
CA PHE A 98 -13.55 0.65 -29.44
C PHE A 98 -13.64 0.79 -30.97
N ARG A 99 -14.66 0.19 -31.56
CA ARG A 99 -14.98 0.25 -32.99
C ARG A 99 -16.30 0.96 -33.18
#